data_AF-A0A7C9CVJ5-F1
#
_entry.id   AF-A0A7C9CVJ5-F1
#
_cell.length_a   1.000
_cell.length_b   1.000
_cell.length_c   1.000
_cell.angle_alpha   90.00
_cell.angle_beta   90.00
_cell.angle_gamma   90.00
#
_symmetry.space_group_name_H-M   'P 1'
#
loop_
_entity.id
_entity.type
_entity.pdbx_description
1 polymer ?
#
loop_
_entity_poly.entity_id
_entity_poly.type
_entity_poly.pdbx_seq_one_letter_code
_entity_poly.pdbx_strand_id
1 'polypeptide(L)'
;MQAPSGVPEIETAFEIDADGIMKVSAAEKASGKSEKITITNCNDKGRLSQEEIDRMVKNAKDFPVVDKEAQGMIDARNHWERARFQEAIELTAINQTGCGS
;
A
#
# COMPACT_ATOMS: atom_id res chain seq x y z
N MET A 1 -27.25 39.26 26.08
CA MET A 1 -26.82 39.13 27.48
C MET A 1 -25.64 38.17 27.50
N GLN A 2 -24.44 38.66 27.81
CA GLN A 2 -23.24 37.83 28.00
C GLN A 2 -23.20 37.38 29.46
N ALA A 3 -22.93 36.09 29.68
CA ALA A 3 -22.86 35.51 31.02
C ALA A 3 -21.66 36.09 31.79
N PRO A 4 -21.86 36.55 33.03
CA PRO A 4 -20.81 37.10 33.86
C PRO A 4 -19.93 35.96 34.38
N SER A 5 -18.62 36.11 34.17
CA SER A 5 -17.53 35.58 35.00
C SER A 5 -17.84 34.33 35.85
N GLY A 6 -18.25 33.24 35.20
CA GLY A 6 -18.16 31.88 35.73
C GLY A 6 -17.18 31.16 34.83
N VAL A 7 -16.08 30.67 35.40
CA VAL A 7 -15.03 29.97 34.65
C VAL A 7 -15.70 28.93 33.73
N PRO A 8 -15.55 29.03 32.40
CA PRO A 8 -16.15 28.06 31.50
C PRO A 8 -15.58 26.68 31.79
N GLU A 9 -16.45 25.78 32.25
CA GLU A 9 -16.09 24.39 32.50
C GLU A 9 -16.25 23.62 31.19
N ILE A 10 -15.11 23.29 30.59
CA ILE A 10 -15.01 22.50 29.36
C ILE A 10 -14.75 21.05 29.77
N GLU A 11 -15.69 20.16 29.45
CA GLU A 11 -15.44 18.73 29.53
C GLU A 11 -14.87 18.25 28.20
N THR A 12 -13.68 17.65 28.27
CA THR A 12 -13.00 17.04 27.13
C THR A 12 -13.07 15.53 27.26
N ALA A 13 -13.64 14.86 26.26
CA ALA A 13 -13.59 13.42 26.12
C ALA A 13 -12.57 13.05 25.05
N PHE A 14 -11.66 12.15 25.41
CA PHE A 14 -10.63 11.60 24.54
C PHE A 14 -10.94 10.13 24.29
N GLU A 15 -11.37 9.81 23.08
CA GLU A 15 -11.59 8.43 22.67
C GLU A 15 -10.42 8.00 21.77
N ILE A 16 -9.79 6.87 22.11
CA ILE A 16 -8.76 6.24 21.28
C ILE A 16 -9.37 4.98 20.69
N ASP A 17 -9.54 4.97 19.37
CA ASP A 17 -10.00 3.79 18.63
C ASP A 17 -8.85 2.79 18.44
N ALA A 18 -9.17 1.50 18.24
CA ALA A 18 -8.18 0.45 17.97
C ALA A 18 -7.30 0.71 16.73
N ASP A 19 -7.76 1.57 15.82
CA ASP A 19 -7.03 2.06 14.64
C ASP A 19 -6.02 3.19 14.96
N GLY A 20 -5.91 3.62 16.23
CA GLY A 20 -5.04 4.72 16.66
C GLY A 20 -5.57 6.12 16.33
N ILE A 21 -6.83 6.21 15.91
CA ILE A 21 -7.52 7.48 15.65
C ILE A 21 -8.01 8.03 16.99
N MET A 22 -7.53 9.22 17.36
CA MET A 22 -8.01 9.93 18.54
C MET A 22 -9.18 10.84 18.14
N LYS A 23 -10.31 10.72 18.82
CA LYS A 23 -11.43 11.65 18.68
C LYS A 23 -11.48 12.53 19.92
N VAL A 24 -11.45 13.85 19.70
CA VAL A 24 -11.58 14.83 20.78
C VAL A 24 -12.93 15.50 20.64
N SER A 25 -13.80 15.31 21.62
CA SER A 25 -15.02 16.11 21.75
C SER A 25 -14.89 17.03 22.94
N ALA A 26 -15.10 18.33 22.71
CA ALA A 26 -15.17 19.33 23.76
C ALA A 26 -16.64 19.75 23.90
N ALA A 27 -17.19 19.62 25.10
CA ALA A 27 -18.52 20.08 25.44
C ALA A 27 -18.42 21.15 26.53
N GLU A 28 -19.00 22.33 26.27
CA GLU A 28 -19.07 23.41 27.26
C GLU A 28 -20.37 23.28 28.09
N LYS A 29 -20.25 23.09 29.41
CA LYS A 29 -21.41 22.91 30.30
C LYS A 29 -22.36 24.11 30.34
N ALA A 30 -21.84 25.32 30.13
CA ALA A 30 -22.61 26.55 30.28
C ALA A 30 -23.42 26.93 29.02
N SER A 31 -22.92 26.60 27.83
CA SER A 31 -23.55 27.00 26.56
C SER A 31 -24.20 25.85 25.80
N GLY A 32 -23.98 24.59 26.22
CA GLY A 32 -24.48 23.39 25.54
C GLY A 32 -23.90 23.20 24.13
N LYS A 33 -22.92 24.01 23.73
CA LYS A 33 -22.24 23.90 22.45
C LYS A 33 -21.20 22.79 22.56
N SER A 34 -21.36 21.77 21.73
CA SER A 34 -20.38 20.72 21.52
C SER A 34 -19.61 21.00 20.24
N GLU A 35 -18.28 21.14 20.34
CA GLU A 35 -17.41 21.15 19.17
C GLU A 35 -16.70 19.80 19.07
N LYS A 36 -16.94 19.11 17.96
CA LYS A 36 -16.31 17.82 17.67
C LYS A 36 -15.10 18.05 16.78
N ILE A 37 -13.91 17.99 17.37
CA ILE A 37 -12.65 18.15 16.65
C ILE A 37 -12.05 16.74 16.48
N THR A 38 -12.12 16.21 15.27
CA THR A 38 -11.50 14.90 14.99
C THR A 38 -10.00 15.10 14.81
N ILE A 39 -9.25 15.04 15.93
CA ILE A 39 -7.78 15.05 15.91
C ILE A 39 -7.29 13.63 15.65
N THR A 40 -7.42 13.15 14.41
CA THR A 40 -6.60 12.02 13.93
C THR A 40 -5.15 12.29 14.29
N ASN A 41 -4.57 11.46 15.15
CA ASN A 41 -3.24 11.59 15.70
C ASN A 41 -2.22 12.03 14.62
N CYS A 42 -1.55 13.15 14.90
CA CYS A 42 -0.50 13.76 14.09
C CYS A 42 0.79 12.93 14.22
N ASN A 43 0.85 11.79 13.53
CA ASN A 43 2.14 11.17 13.21
C ASN A 43 2.42 11.50 11.74
N ASP A 44 3.32 12.45 11.52
CA ASP A 44 3.71 13.12 10.26
C ASP A 44 4.28 12.20 9.15
N LYS A 45 3.72 11.01 8.90
CA LYS A 45 4.28 10.03 7.95
C LYS A 45 3.28 9.16 7.19
N GLY A 46 1.97 9.42 7.26
CA GLY A 46 1.00 8.41 6.77
C GLY A 46 -0.32 8.89 6.20
N ARG A 47 -0.57 10.21 6.09
CA ARG A 47 -1.79 10.69 5.43
C ARG A 47 -1.51 10.85 3.95
N LEU A 48 -1.55 9.74 3.24
CA LEU A 48 -1.93 9.79 1.84
C LEU A 48 -3.30 10.46 1.82
N SER A 49 -3.37 11.66 1.26
CA SER A 49 -4.64 12.29 0.89
C SER A 49 -5.46 11.28 0.08
N GLN A 50 -6.79 11.37 0.07
CA GLN A 50 -7.63 10.48 -0.76
C GLN A 50 -7.09 10.38 -2.21
N GLU A 51 -6.55 11.47 -2.73
CA GLU A 51 -5.91 11.56 -4.06
C GLU A 51 -4.60 10.75 -4.19
N GLU A 52 -3.81 10.61 -3.13
CA GLU A 52 -2.61 9.79 -3.13
C GLU A 52 -2.94 8.30 -2.95
N ILE A 53 -3.97 7.98 -2.18
CA ILE A 53 -4.52 6.61 -2.09
C ILE A 53 -4.99 6.16 -3.48
N ASP A 54 -5.76 7.02 -4.17
CA ASP A 54 -6.28 6.70 -5.51
C ASP A 54 -5.15 6.55 -6.53
N ARG A 55 -4.10 7.38 -6.45
CA ARG A 55 -2.90 7.22 -7.30
C ARG A 55 -2.16 5.93 -7.01
N MET A 56 -2.02 5.52 -5.75
CA MET A 56 -1.38 4.25 -5.39
C MET A 56 -2.20 3.05 -5.87
N VAL A 57 -3.53 3.08 -5.73
CA VAL A 57 -4.43 2.03 -6.21
C VAL A 57 -4.38 1.92 -7.73
N LYS A 58 -4.30 3.04 -8.44
CA LYS A 58 -4.16 3.06 -9.90
C LYS A 58 -2.83 2.43 -10.33
N ASN A 59 -1.73 2.90 -9.75
CA ASN A 59 -0.40 2.35 -10.03
C ASN A 59 -0.36 0.84 -9.77
N ALA A 60 -0.89 0.37 -8.65
CA ALA A 60 -0.93 -1.05 -8.30
C ALA A 60 -1.71 -1.92 -9.30
N LYS A 61 -2.69 -1.35 -10.03
CA LYS A 61 -3.42 -2.05 -11.10
C LYS A 61 -2.66 -2.09 -12.41
N ASP A 62 -1.81 -1.11 -12.66
CA ASP A 62 -1.05 -1.00 -13.91
C ASP A 62 0.23 -1.86 -13.88
N PHE A 63 0.88 -2.03 -12.72
CA PHE A 63 2.04 -2.92 -12.54
C PHE A 63 1.85 -4.38 -12.98
N PRO A 64 0.76 -5.11 -12.65
CA PRO A 64 0.60 -6.50 -13.04
C PRO A 64 0.48 -6.71 -14.55
N VAL A 65 0.15 -5.67 -15.34
CA VAL A 65 0.13 -5.77 -16.80
C VAL A 65 1.55 -5.72 -17.34
N VAL A 66 2.34 -4.76 -16.88
CA VAL A 66 3.75 -4.60 -17.25
C VAL A 66 4.57 -5.82 -16.83
N ASP A 67 4.33 -6.34 -15.63
CA ASP A 67 5.00 -7.53 -15.13
C ASP A 67 4.67 -8.78 -15.96
N LYS A 68 3.43 -8.92 -16.43
CA LYS A 68 3.02 -10.04 -17.30
C LYS A 68 3.63 -9.98 -18.69
N GLU A 69 3.73 -8.79 -19.29
CA GLU A 69 4.39 -8.62 -20.58
C GLU A 69 5.89 -8.91 -20.49
N ALA A 70 6.54 -8.44 -19.42
CA ALA A 70 7.95 -8.73 -19.15
C ALA A 70 8.18 -10.22 -18.91
N GLN A 71 7.31 -10.89 -18.14
CA GLN A 71 7.35 -12.34 -17.95
C GLN A 71 7.17 -13.09 -19.27
N GLY A 72 6.20 -12.71 -20.11
CA GLY A 72 5.98 -13.35 -21.41
C GLY A 72 7.20 -13.30 -22.35
N MET A 73 7.90 -12.16 -22.39
CA MET A 73 9.12 -12.02 -23.18
C MET A 73 10.28 -12.88 -22.65
N ILE A 74 10.42 -12.93 -21.31
CA ILE A 74 11.44 -13.76 -20.66
C ILE A 74 11.14 -15.26 -20.85
N ASP A 75 9.87 -15.66 -20.72
CA ASP A 75 9.44 -17.04 -20.90
C ASP A 75 9.64 -17.50 -22.34
N ALA A 76 9.32 -16.66 -23.33
CA ALA A 76 9.60 -16.95 -24.73
C ALA A 76 11.11 -17.12 -24.96
N ARG A 77 11.94 -16.19 -24.48
CA ARG A 77 13.42 -16.30 -24.60
C ARG A 77 13.94 -17.58 -23.96
N ASN A 78 13.53 -17.85 -22.73
CA ASN A 78 13.94 -19.03 -21.98
C ASN A 78 13.45 -20.34 -22.65
N HIS A 79 12.28 -20.32 -23.30
CA HIS A 79 11.77 -21.46 -24.05
C HIS A 79 12.69 -21.81 -25.24
N TRP A 80 13.07 -20.81 -26.04
CA TRP A 80 13.99 -21.02 -27.18
C TRP A 80 15.40 -21.42 -26.74
N GLU A 81 15.92 -20.80 -25.68
CA GLU A 81 17.23 -21.15 -25.11
C GLU A 81 17.25 -22.59 -24.59
N ARG A 82 16.17 -23.04 -23.93
CA ARG A 82 16.03 -24.44 -23.48
C ARG A 82 15.97 -25.42 -24.64
N ALA A 83 15.21 -25.12 -25.69
CA ALA A 83 15.13 -25.96 -26.88
C ALA A 83 16.50 -26.12 -27.56
N ARG A 84 17.22 -25.00 -27.75
CA ARG A 84 18.59 -25.00 -28.29
C ARG A 84 19.56 -25.79 -27.42
N PHE A 85 19.46 -25.64 -26.10
CA PHE A 85 20.33 -26.34 -25.16
C PHE A 85 20.06 -27.85 -25.19
N GLN A 86 18.81 -28.27 -25.30
CA GLN A 86 18.42 -29.67 -25.46
C GLN A 86 19.01 -30.29 -26.75
N GLU A 87 18.87 -29.60 -27.88
CA GLU A 87 19.48 -30.04 -29.14
C GLU A 87 21.02 -30.14 -29.05
N ALA A 88 21.66 -29.19 -28.36
CA ALA A 88 23.10 -29.22 -28.14
C ALA A 88 23.56 -30.41 -27.28
N ILE A 89 22.76 -30.82 -26.28
CA ILE A 89 23.02 -32.02 -25.48
C ILE A 89 22.96 -33.27 -26.36
N GLU A 90 21.94 -33.39 -27.21
CA GLU A 90 21.76 -34.53 -28.10
C GLU A 90 22.92 -34.66 -29.10
N LEU A 91 23.35 -33.55 -29.69
CA LEU A 91 24.52 -33.52 -30.58
C LEU A 91 25.83 -33.88 -29.86
N THR A 92 25.98 -33.46 -28.60
CA THR A 92 27.15 -33.82 -27.79
C THR A 92 27.16 -35.31 -27.45
N ALA A 93 26.00 -35.90 -27.17
CA ALA A 93 25.86 -37.33 -26.89
C ALA A 93 26.23 -38.18 -28.12
N ILE A 94 25.80 -37.78 -29.32
CA ILE A 94 26.13 -38.48 -30.57
C ILE A 94 27.64 -38.48 -30.83
N ASN A 95 28.32 -37.35 -30.61
CA ASN A 95 29.77 -37.24 -30.81
C ASN A 95 30.56 -38.11 -29.80
N GLN A 96 30.08 -38.23 -28.57
CA GLN A 96 30.70 -39.11 -27.57
C GLN A 96 30.52 -40.61 -27.88
N THR A 97 29.39 -41.01 -28.47
CA THR A 97 29.16 -42.40 -28.90
C THR A 97 29.82 -42.76 -30.23
N GLY A 98 30.23 -41.77 -31.04
CA GLY A 98 30.93 -41.96 -32.32
C GLY A 98 32.45 -42.08 -32.22
N CYS A 99 33.04 -41.80 -31.07
CA CYS A 99 34.47 -41.96 -30.81
C CYS A 99 34.71 -43.32 -30.12
N GLY A 100 34.40 -44.39 -30.84
CA GLY A 100 34.40 -45.74 -30.29
C GLY A 100 34.44 -46.83 -31.36
N SER A 101 35.18 -46.60 -32.44
CA SER A 101 35.67 -47.64 -33.36
C SER A 101 36.86 -47.13 -34.13
#